data_AF-A0A6V8EB45-F1
#
_entry.id   AF-A0A6V8EB45-F1
#
_cell.length_a   1.000
_cell.length_b   1.000
_cell.length_c   1.000
_cell.angle_alpha   90.00
_cell.angle_beta   90.00
_cell.angle_gamma   90.00
#
_symmetry.space_group_name_H-M   'P 1'
#
loop_
_entity.id
_entity.type
_entity.pdbx_description
1 polymer ?
#
loop_
_entity_poly.entity_id
_entity_poly.type
_entity_poly.pdbx_seq_one_letter_code
_entity_poly.pdbx_strand_id
1 'polypeptide(L)'
;NYDERKLDSGPYPYSLKERIRGRGGHLSNNQTGRFLAEVCTAETRNVVLTHLSEKNNSPHLAESTVLFYIGESFDGDIYISRQDGPEMTHYIGQNSGEQTISPIAKSVRD
;
A
#
# COMPACT_ATOMS: atom_id res chain seq x y z
N ASN A 1 0.13 -2.31 -6.62
CA ASN A 1 0.14 -3.78 -6.37
C ASN A 1 -1.20 -4.44 -6.68
N TYR A 2 -1.23 -5.77 -6.77
CA TYR A 2 -2.44 -6.56 -6.94
C TYR A 2 -2.46 -7.79 -6.02
N ASP A 3 -3.66 -8.25 -5.68
CA ASP A 3 -3.90 -9.57 -5.10
C ASP A 3 -4.04 -10.59 -6.24
N GLU A 4 -3.31 -11.71 -6.17
CA GLU A 4 -3.29 -12.70 -7.25
C GLU A 4 -4.68 -13.26 -7.57
N ARG A 5 -5.45 -13.61 -6.54
CA ARG A 5 -6.79 -14.19 -6.71
C ARG A 5 -7.76 -13.19 -7.31
N LYS A 6 -7.71 -11.92 -6.87
CA LYS A 6 -8.51 -10.84 -7.45
C LYS A 6 -8.08 -10.52 -8.88
N LEU A 7 -6.79 -10.57 -9.20
CA LEU A 7 -6.34 -10.39 -10.58
C LEU A 7 -6.82 -11.53 -11.48
N ASP A 8 -6.79 -12.77 -11.01
CA ASP A 8 -7.25 -13.94 -11.78
C ASP A 8 -8.76 -13.91 -12.03
N SER A 9 -9.55 -13.66 -10.99
CA SER A 9 -11.02 -13.62 -11.05
C SER A 9 -11.60 -12.27 -11.52
N GLY A 10 -10.76 -11.24 -11.60
CA GLY A 10 -11.17 -9.87 -11.90
C GLY A 10 -11.60 -9.63 -13.35
N PRO A 11 -12.22 -8.47 -13.62
CA PRO A 11 -12.91 -8.20 -14.89
C PRO A 11 -11.97 -7.88 -16.07
N TYR A 12 -10.65 -7.81 -15.83
CA TYR A 12 -9.71 -7.39 -16.87
C TYR A 12 -9.57 -8.45 -17.98
N PRO A 13 -9.37 -8.04 -19.24
CA PRO A 13 -9.01 -8.96 -20.30
C PRO A 13 -7.73 -9.73 -19.98
N TYR A 14 -7.62 -10.95 -20.49
CA TYR A 14 -6.48 -11.83 -20.22
C TYR A 14 -5.13 -11.16 -20.56
N SER A 15 -5.02 -10.50 -21.71
CA SER A 15 -3.80 -9.78 -22.12
C SER A 15 -3.36 -8.71 -21.12
N LEU A 16 -4.30 -8.01 -20.47
CA LEU A 16 -4.00 -7.03 -19.44
C LEU A 16 -3.55 -7.71 -18.13
N LYS A 17 -4.18 -8.84 -17.76
CA LYS A 17 -3.76 -9.64 -16.59
C LYS A 17 -2.33 -10.15 -16.76
N GLU A 18 -1.96 -10.59 -17.96
CA GLU A 18 -0.60 -11.02 -18.30
C GLU A 18 0.39 -9.87 -18.22
N ARG A 19 0.05 -8.69 -18.75
CA ARG A 19 0.92 -7.51 -18.65
C ARG A 19 1.13 -7.06 -17.20
N ILE A 20 0.12 -7.15 -16.35
CA ILE A 20 0.20 -6.77 -14.94
C ILE A 20 1.14 -7.70 -14.16
N ARG A 21 1.05 -9.02 -14.35
CA ARG A 21 1.90 -10.01 -13.64
C ARG A 21 3.25 -10.27 -14.32
N GLY A 22 3.40 -9.85 -15.57
CA GLY A 22 4.57 -10.10 -16.39
C GLY A 22 5.77 -9.21 -16.03
N ARG A 23 6.89 -9.46 -16.71
CA ARG A 23 8.12 -8.68 -16.56
C ARG A 23 7.87 -7.21 -16.91
N GLY A 24 8.25 -6.31 -16.00
CA GLY A 24 7.98 -4.86 -16.13
C GLY A 24 6.55 -4.45 -15.76
N GLY A 25 5.75 -5.38 -15.23
CA GLY A 25 4.44 -5.12 -14.64
C GLY A 25 4.55 -4.63 -13.19
N HIS A 26 3.55 -4.95 -12.39
CA HIS A 26 3.48 -4.56 -10.98
C HIS A 26 3.81 -5.74 -10.06
N LEU A 27 4.34 -5.46 -8.87
CA LEU A 27 4.49 -6.48 -7.84
C LEU A 27 3.12 -6.91 -7.31
N SER A 28 2.93 -8.23 -7.17
CA SER A 28 1.83 -8.77 -6.40
C SER A 28 2.00 -8.47 -4.91
N ASN A 29 0.93 -8.63 -4.12
CA ASN A 29 1.02 -8.47 -2.66
C ASN A 29 2.03 -9.47 -2.06
N ASN A 30 2.08 -10.72 -2.55
CA ASN A 30 3.07 -11.70 -2.09
C ASN A 30 4.51 -11.32 -2.47
N GLN A 31 4.74 -10.88 -3.70
CA GLN A 31 6.06 -10.41 -4.11
C GLN A 31 6.52 -9.21 -3.28
N THR A 32 5.59 -8.31 -2.97
CA THR A 32 5.85 -7.13 -2.13
C THR A 32 6.22 -7.56 -0.71
N GLY A 33 5.47 -8.48 -0.10
CA GLY A 33 5.78 -8.98 1.24
C GLY A 33 7.14 -9.66 1.32
N ARG A 34 7.50 -10.51 0.34
CA ARG A 34 8.83 -11.14 0.26
C ARG A 34 9.94 -10.11 0.14
N PHE A 35 9.75 -9.12 -0.74
CA PHE A 35 10.71 -8.03 -0.89
C PHE A 35 10.88 -7.26 0.42
N LEU A 36 9.79 -6.94 1.12
CA LEU A 36 9.86 -6.26 2.41
C LEU A 36 10.60 -7.09 3.47
N ALA A 37 10.43 -8.42 3.49
CA ALA A 37 11.19 -9.28 4.39
C ALA A 37 12.71 -9.27 4.12
N GLU A 38 13.14 -8.89 2.91
CA GLU A 38 14.56 -8.78 2.55
C GLU A 38 15.14 -7.39 2.85
N VAL A 39 14.33 -6.32 2.77
CA VAL A 39 14.82 -4.94 2.84
C VAL A 39 14.48 -4.22 4.14
N CYS A 40 13.47 -4.67 4.89
CA CYS A 40 13.16 -4.10 6.19
C CYS A 40 14.28 -4.44 7.18
N THR A 41 14.66 -3.44 7.98
CA THR A 41 15.68 -3.56 9.02
C THR A 41 15.10 -3.09 10.35
N ALA A 42 15.87 -3.26 11.44
CA ALA A 42 15.49 -2.73 12.76
C ALA A 42 15.36 -1.19 12.78
N GLU A 43 15.87 -0.48 11.76
CA GLU A 43 15.72 0.98 11.63
C GLU A 43 14.51 1.38 10.79
N THR A 44 13.85 0.45 10.10
CA THR A 44 12.69 0.73 9.26
C THR A 44 11.48 1.04 10.14
N ARG A 45 11.02 2.29 10.13
CA ARG A 45 9.89 2.74 10.97
C ARG A 45 8.55 2.82 10.25
N ASN A 46 8.56 3.01 8.94
CA ASN A 46 7.36 3.27 8.17
C ASN A 46 7.40 2.51 6.85
N VAL A 47 6.30 1.82 6.52
CA VAL A 47 6.05 1.22 5.21
C VAL A 47 4.76 1.81 4.65
N VAL A 48 4.81 2.36 3.43
CA VAL A 48 3.61 2.89 2.76
C VAL A 48 3.30 2.02 1.55
N LEU A 49 2.14 1.34 1.57
CA LEU A 49 1.61 0.58 0.45
C LEU A 49 0.84 1.54 -0.46
N THR A 50 1.41 1.84 -1.63
CA THR A 50 0.86 2.80 -2.60
C THR A 50 0.37 2.13 -3.87
N HIS A 51 -0.36 2.88 -4.71
CA HIS A 51 -0.78 2.44 -6.06
C HIS A 51 -1.46 1.06 -6.06
N LEU A 52 -2.34 0.82 -5.09
CA LEU A 52 -3.14 -0.41 -5.07
C LEU A 52 -4.10 -0.42 -6.26
N SER A 53 -4.21 -1.57 -6.94
CA SER A 53 -5.19 -1.73 -8.01
C SER A 53 -6.60 -1.60 -7.45
N GLU A 54 -7.41 -0.68 -8.00
CA GLU A 54 -8.80 -0.49 -7.56
C GLU A 54 -9.66 -1.74 -7.74
N LYS A 55 -9.44 -2.47 -8.83
CA LYS A 55 -10.25 -3.66 -9.18
C LYS A 55 -9.64 -4.95 -8.65
N ASN A 56 -8.30 -5.06 -8.70
CA ASN A 56 -7.61 -6.31 -8.42
C ASN A 56 -6.84 -6.26 -7.10
N ASN A 57 -7.25 -5.41 -6.17
CA ASN A 57 -6.70 -5.39 -4.82
C ASN A 57 -7.75 -4.91 -3.81
N SER A 58 -7.43 -4.98 -2.53
CA SER A 58 -8.19 -4.35 -1.45
C SER A 58 -7.21 -3.97 -0.34
N PRO A 59 -7.36 -2.80 0.32
CA PRO A 59 -6.42 -2.32 1.33
C PRO A 59 -6.02 -3.37 2.37
N HIS A 60 -7.02 -4.00 3.01
CA HIS A 60 -6.82 -5.04 4.02
C HIS A 60 -6.10 -6.29 3.51
N LEU A 61 -6.22 -6.63 2.21
CA LEU A 61 -5.51 -7.78 1.63
C LEU A 61 -4.04 -7.45 1.42
N ALA A 62 -3.74 -6.24 0.93
CA ALA A 62 -2.37 -5.79 0.77
C ALA A 62 -1.64 -5.77 2.12
N GLU A 63 -2.26 -5.14 3.12
CA GLU A 63 -1.75 -5.05 4.49
C GLU A 63 -1.56 -6.42 5.14
N SER A 64 -2.62 -7.25 5.19
CA SER A 64 -2.53 -8.60 5.78
C SER A 64 -1.46 -9.46 5.11
N THR A 65 -1.34 -9.36 3.78
CA THR A 65 -0.35 -10.13 3.04
C THR A 65 1.06 -9.69 3.37
N VAL A 66 1.36 -8.39 3.43
CA VAL A 66 2.72 -7.95 3.77
C VAL A 66 3.06 -8.25 5.24
N LEU A 67 2.11 -8.07 6.16
CA LEU A 67 2.28 -8.39 7.59
C LEU A 67 2.59 -9.88 7.80
N PHE A 68 1.99 -10.77 7.01
CA PHE A 68 2.33 -12.20 7.06
C PHE A 68 3.83 -12.45 6.81
N TYR A 69 4.50 -11.65 5.99
CA TYR A 69 5.93 -11.81 5.69
C TYR A 69 6.85 -11.12 6.70
N ILE A 70 6.46 -9.95 7.25
CA ILE A 70 7.36 -9.12 8.07
C ILE A 70 7.01 -9.06 9.56
N GLY A 71 5.87 -9.61 9.98
CA GLY A 71 5.21 -9.29 11.25
C GLY A 71 6.06 -9.40 12.51
N GLU A 72 6.89 -10.44 12.67
CA GLU A 72 7.74 -10.56 13.88
C GLU A 72 9.02 -9.71 13.82
N SER A 73 9.41 -9.26 12.62
CA SER A 73 10.66 -8.52 12.38
C SER A 73 10.44 -7.02 12.16
N PHE A 74 9.19 -6.57 12.09
CA PHE A 74 8.83 -5.18 11.82
C PHE A 74 7.93 -4.65 12.94
N ASP A 75 8.44 -3.66 13.68
CA ASP A 75 7.75 -3.00 14.80
C ASP A 75 7.18 -1.61 14.44
N GLY A 76 7.29 -1.22 13.17
CA GLY A 76 6.88 0.08 12.68
C GLY A 76 5.43 0.16 12.20
N ASP A 77 5.10 1.29 11.59
CA ASP A 77 3.75 1.57 11.09
C ASP A 77 3.62 1.20 9.60
N ILE A 78 2.47 0.62 9.24
CA ILE A 78 2.07 0.38 7.85
C ILE A 78 0.93 1.35 7.49
N TYR A 79 1.13 2.09 6.40
CA TYR A 79 0.13 3.00 5.86
C TYR A 79 -0.29 2.59 4.46
N ILE A 80 -1.50 2.99 4.07
CA ILE A 80 -2.05 2.75 2.74
C ILE A 80 -2.29 4.10 2.07
N SER A 81 -1.66 4.33 0.92
CA SER A 81 -1.96 5.51 0.09
C SER A 81 -2.88 5.10 -1.05
N ARG A 82 -4.06 5.70 -1.08
CA ARG A 82 -5.03 5.53 -2.14
C ARG A 82 -4.70 6.43 -3.34
N GLN A 83 -5.38 6.23 -4.47
CA GLN A 83 -5.10 6.97 -5.71
C GLN A 83 -5.60 8.43 -5.67
N ASP A 84 -6.58 8.71 -4.83
CA ASP A 84 -7.15 10.05 -4.58
C ASP A 84 -6.28 10.92 -3.67
N GLY A 85 -5.22 10.36 -3.08
CA GLY A 85 -4.21 11.08 -2.34
C GLY A 85 -3.75 10.31 -1.10
N PRO A 86 -2.69 10.79 -0.43
CA PRO A 86 -2.33 10.27 0.87
C PRO A 86 -3.37 10.71 1.91
N GLU A 87 -3.89 9.77 2.70
CA GLU A 87 -4.74 10.08 3.86
C GLU A 87 -3.92 10.79 4.97
N MET A 88 -2.60 10.67 4.92
CA MET A 88 -1.67 11.26 5.88
C MET A 88 -0.36 11.69 5.21
N THR A 89 0.14 12.86 5.59
CA THR A 89 1.45 13.37 5.17
C THR A 89 2.41 13.31 6.34
N HIS A 90 3.57 12.66 6.15
CA HIS A 90 4.64 12.64 7.14
C HIS A 90 5.81 13.53 6.68
N TYR A 91 6.15 14.53 7.49
CA TYR A 91 7.26 15.45 7.20
C TYR A 91 8.52 15.01 7.95
N ILE A 92 9.58 14.69 7.20
CA ILE A 92 10.87 14.29 7.80
C ILE A 92 11.58 15.53 8.34
N GLY A 93 12.06 15.46 9.60
CA GLY A 93 12.88 16.51 10.22
C GLY A 93 12.12 17.55 11.04
N GLN A 94 10.82 17.39 11.25
CA GLN A 94 10.09 18.18 12.25
C GLN A 94 10.11 17.47 13.61
N ASN A 95 10.51 18.20 14.65
CA ASN A 95 10.44 17.71 16.03
C ASN A 95 8.98 17.40 16.37
N SER A 96 8.74 16.29 17.07
CA SER A 96 7.46 15.63 17.35
C SER A 96 6.41 16.45 18.13
N GLY A 97 6.49 17.79 18.13
CA GLY A 97 5.60 18.71 18.85
C GLY A 97 4.54 19.43 18.01
N GLU A 98 4.59 19.37 16.67
CA GLU A 98 3.57 20.02 15.82
C GLU A 98 2.56 19.00 15.28
N GLN A 99 1.68 18.52 16.17
CA GLN A 99 0.42 17.93 15.72
C GLN A 99 -0.47 19.05 15.17
N THR A 100 -0.39 19.30 13.87
CA THR A 100 -1.42 20.11 13.21
C THR A 100 -2.59 19.21 12.87
N ILE A 101 -3.46 19.00 13.85
CA ILE A 101 -4.84 18.59 13.59
C ILE A 101 -5.53 19.80 12.96
N SER A 102 -6.01 19.69 11.73
CA SER A 102 -7.03 20.61 11.23
C SER A 102 -8.19 19.82 10.64
N PRO A 103 -9.41 19.94 11.20
CA PRO A 103 -10.61 19.35 10.63
C PRO A 103 -11.32 20.29 9.63
N ILE A 104 -11.70 19.67 8.50
CA ILE A 104 -12.97 19.79 7.72
C ILE A 104 -13.34 21.13 7.04
N ALA A 105 -13.61 21.06 5.72
CA ALA A 105 -14.80 21.68 5.11
C ALA A 105 -15.14 21.06 3.73
N LYS A 106 -16.11 20.13 3.66
CA LYS A 106 -16.96 20.01 2.46
C LYS A 106 -18.12 20.98 2.63
N SER A 107 -17.96 22.19 2.11
CA SER A 107 -19.07 23.06 1.77
C SER A 107 -19.44 22.77 0.31
N VAL A 108 -20.50 22.00 0.08
CA VAL A 108 -21.19 21.99 -1.21
C VAL A 108 -22.51 22.71 -1.00
N ARG A 109 -22.58 23.96 -1.48
CA ARG A 109 -23.81 24.61 -1.87
C ARG A 109 -23.86 24.52 -3.39
N ASP A 110 -24.87 23.82 -3.91
CA ASP A 110 -25.96 24.36 -4.75
C ASP A 110 -26.78 23.18 -5.29
#